data_AF-A0A9Q0EUF6-F1
#
_entry.id   AF-A0A9Q0EUF6-F1
#
_cell.length_a   1.000
_cell.length_b   1.000
_cell.length_c   1.000
_cell.angle_alpha   90.00
_cell.angle_beta   90.00
_cell.angle_gamma   90.00
#
_symmetry.space_group_name_H-M   'P 1'
#
loop_
_entity.id
_entity.type
_entity.pdbx_description
1 polymer ?
#
loop_
_entity_poly.entity_id
_entity_poly.type
_entity_poly.pdbx_seq_one_letter_code
_entity_poly.pdbx_strand_id
1 'polypeptide(L)'
;MSRARLGLYVFARVSLFQNCFELTPAFNQLTARPPQLHIRPHEYFNQEQPREASKKPDHAVKDMPEMANLVYTMYMRMMQQQQRQQQQRMAGCGSCIWAVMWLVILLCFGWPISIALGGLYGLISPLTTCVGLDRLSDLLLEGANVGRKCAQNMRHCKPLC
;
A
#
# COMPACT_ATOMS: atom_id res chain seq x y z
N MET A 1 12.84 35.68 2.48
CA MET A 1 11.70 34.77 2.76
C MET A 1 10.59 34.93 1.69
N SER A 2 10.86 34.70 0.40
CA SER A 2 9.89 34.97 -0.69
C SER A 2 9.40 33.74 -1.47
N ARG A 3 9.82 32.52 -1.08
CA ARG A 3 9.54 31.30 -1.84
C ARG A 3 8.25 30.58 -1.43
N ALA A 4 7.75 30.80 -0.22
CA ALA A 4 6.53 30.18 0.28
C ALA A 4 5.32 31.09 0.05
N ARG A 5 4.29 30.60 -0.67
CA ARG A 5 3.05 31.37 -0.96
C ARG A 5 1.90 31.07 0.01
N LEU A 6 1.77 29.83 0.45
CA LEU A 6 0.60 29.36 1.25
C LEU A 6 0.96 28.91 2.67
N GLY A 7 2.22 28.57 2.93
CA GLY A 7 2.66 28.12 4.25
C GLY A 7 4.16 27.96 4.33
N LEU A 8 4.73 28.28 5.48
CA LEU A 8 6.15 28.18 5.78
C LEU A 8 6.32 27.44 7.11
N TYR A 9 6.99 26.29 7.07
CA TYR A 9 7.39 25.53 8.26
C TYR A 9 8.91 25.48 8.31
N VAL A 10 9.50 25.87 9.44
CA VAL A 10 10.95 25.97 9.62
C VAL A 10 11.35 25.15 10.84
N PHE A 11 12.29 24.22 10.66
CA PHE A 11 12.88 23.44 11.75
C PHE A 11 14.31 23.90 11.97
N ALA A 12 14.58 24.50 13.13
CA ALA A 12 15.89 25.06 13.46
C ALA A 12 16.13 25.04 14.96
N ARG A 13 17.40 25.13 15.37
CA ARG A 13 17.77 25.38 16.78
C ARG A 13 17.67 26.86 17.08
N VAL A 14 16.57 27.27 17.70
CA VAL A 14 16.26 28.69 17.98
C VAL A 14 17.41 29.41 18.71
N SER A 15 18.04 28.74 19.68
CA SER A 15 19.15 29.31 20.46
C SER A 15 20.40 29.66 19.63
N LEU A 16 20.64 28.98 18.51
CA LEU A 16 21.81 29.23 17.68
C LEU A 16 21.61 30.48 16.80
N PHE A 17 20.39 30.65 16.28
CA PHE A 17 20.07 31.72 15.34
C PHE A 17 19.61 33.02 16.01
N GLN A 18 19.14 32.97 17.26
CA GLN A 18 18.83 34.17 18.05
C GLN A 18 20.07 35.05 18.28
N ASN A 19 21.27 34.45 18.29
CA ASN A 19 22.52 35.17 18.49
C ASN A 19 23.10 35.76 17.19
N CYS A 20 22.50 35.48 16.03
CA CYS A 20 22.94 36.00 14.74
C CYS A 20 22.30 37.35 14.46
N PHE A 21 23.09 38.43 14.59
CA PHE A 21 22.60 39.81 14.43
C PHE A 21 21.86 40.04 13.10
N GLU A 22 22.39 39.51 11.99
CA GLU A 22 21.82 39.64 10.64
C GLU A 22 20.42 38.99 10.48
N LEU A 23 20.11 37.98 11.29
CA LEU A 23 18.87 37.20 11.20
C LEU A 23 17.83 37.61 12.25
N THR A 24 18.23 38.42 13.24
CA THR A 24 17.37 38.97 14.30
C THR A 24 16.02 39.48 13.80
N PRO A 25 15.92 40.35 12.77
CA PRO A 25 14.62 40.88 12.36
C PRO A 25 13.67 39.81 11.82
N ALA A 26 14.19 38.75 11.20
CA ALA A 26 13.38 37.63 10.72
C ALA A 26 13.02 36.67 11.87
N PHE A 27 13.97 36.37 12.75
CA PHE A 27 13.74 35.45 13.87
C PHE A 27 12.78 36.04 14.91
N ASN A 28 12.81 37.35 15.17
CA ASN A 28 11.86 38.01 16.05
C ASN A 28 10.41 37.84 15.58
N GLN A 29 10.17 37.86 14.26
CA GLN A 29 8.86 37.60 13.68
C GLN A 29 8.45 36.13 13.81
N LEU A 30 9.39 35.21 13.66
CA LEU A 30 9.13 33.76 13.81
C LEU A 30 8.84 33.39 15.27
N THR A 31 9.57 33.96 16.23
CA THR A 31 9.40 33.69 17.66
C THR A 31 8.20 34.38 18.29
N ALA A 32 7.51 35.28 17.56
CA ALA A 32 6.21 35.80 17.97
C ALA A 32 5.12 34.71 18.00
N ARG A 33 5.38 33.55 17.38
CA ARG A 33 4.51 32.37 17.39
C ARG A 33 5.11 31.26 18.27
N PRO A 34 4.28 30.36 18.82
CA PRO A 34 4.78 29.25 19.63
C PRO A 34 5.79 28.41 18.82
N PRO A 35 6.96 28.06 19.40
CA PRO A 35 7.99 27.29 18.71
C PRO A 35 7.66 25.80 18.58
N GLN A 36 6.59 25.34 19.24
CA GLN A 36 6.10 23.96 19.13
C GLN A 36 5.23 23.81 17.90
N LEU A 37 5.40 22.68 17.20
CA LEU A 37 4.65 22.40 15.98
C LEU A 37 3.26 21.91 16.34
N HIS A 38 2.24 22.67 15.95
CA HIS A 38 0.83 22.30 16.12
C HIS A 38 0.29 21.74 14.81
N ILE A 39 -0.26 20.54 14.85
CA ILE A 39 -0.83 19.85 13.70
C ILE A 39 -2.24 19.34 13.99
N ARG A 40 -3.04 19.24 12.92
CA ARG A 40 -4.41 18.71 12.96
C ARG A 40 -4.48 17.43 12.14
N PRO A 41 -4.28 16.25 12.76
CA PRO A 41 -4.25 14.98 12.03
C PRO A 41 -5.62 14.55 11.48
N HIS A 42 -6.71 15.24 11.87
CA HIS A 42 -8.08 14.96 11.43
C HIS A 42 -8.53 15.74 10.20
N GLU A 43 -7.75 16.71 9.73
CA GLU A 43 -8.06 17.52 8.55
C GLU A 43 -7.27 16.98 7.35
N TYR A 44 -7.97 16.57 6.29
CA TYR A 44 -7.34 16.15 5.05
C TYR A 44 -7.11 17.33 4.12
N PHE A 45 -6.06 17.25 3.30
CA PHE A 45 -5.79 18.22 2.23
C PHE A 45 -7.03 18.33 1.31
N ASN A 46 -7.48 19.56 1.03
CA ASN A 46 -8.74 19.92 0.32
C ASN A 46 -10.03 19.91 1.15
N GLN A 47 -10.00 19.61 2.46
CA GLN A 47 -11.14 19.86 3.34
C GLN A 47 -11.01 21.25 3.97
N GLU A 48 -11.43 22.29 3.24
CA GLU A 48 -11.45 23.65 3.76
C GLU A 48 -12.52 23.75 4.85
N GLN A 49 -12.11 23.65 6.12
CA GLN A 49 -12.94 24.06 7.25
C GLN A 49 -12.47 25.44 7.72
N PRO A 50 -13.39 26.38 7.99
CA PRO A 50 -13.04 27.63 8.65
C PRO A 50 -12.25 27.32 9.92
N ARG A 51 -11.14 28.04 10.15
CA ARG A 51 -10.22 27.78 11.28
C ARG A 51 -10.93 27.76 12.64
N GLU A 52 -12.03 28.52 12.74
CA GLU A 52 -12.91 28.70 13.89
C GLU A 52 -13.98 27.60 14.05
N ALA A 53 -14.24 26.78 13.02
CA ALA A 53 -15.31 25.77 13.03
C ALA A 53 -14.87 24.42 13.64
N SER A 54 -13.56 24.15 13.64
CA SER A 54 -12.98 22.88 14.10
C SER A 54 -12.84 22.88 15.62
N LYS A 55 -13.80 22.27 16.35
CA LYS A 55 -13.81 22.15 17.83
C LYS A 55 -12.76 21.18 18.40
N LYS A 56 -11.96 20.52 17.55
CA LYS A 56 -10.98 19.51 17.99
C LYS A 56 -9.67 20.18 18.40
N PRO A 57 -9.04 19.75 19.52
CA PRO A 57 -7.80 20.36 19.98
C PRO A 57 -6.66 20.11 18.98
N ASP A 58 -5.82 21.12 18.79
CA ASP A 58 -4.57 21.01 18.03
C ASP A 58 -3.63 20.03 18.74
N HIS A 59 -2.98 19.15 17.99
CA HIS A 59 -1.97 18.25 18.54
C HIS A 59 -0.60 18.94 18.49
N ALA A 60 -0.10 19.35 19.65
CA ALA A 60 1.22 19.93 19.80
C ALA A 60 2.28 18.83 19.85
N VAL A 61 3.14 18.78 18.84
CA VAL A 61 4.23 17.81 18.73
C VAL A 61 5.46 18.35 19.44
N LYS A 62 5.95 17.60 20.43
CA LYS A 62 7.05 18.01 21.31
C LYS A 62 8.40 17.79 20.67
N ASP A 63 8.56 16.67 19.97
CA ASP A 63 9.84 16.23 19.45
C ASP A 63 9.71 15.47 18.12
N MET A 64 10.86 15.32 17.44
CA MET A 64 10.92 14.66 16.13
C MET A 64 10.58 13.16 16.19
N PRO A 65 11.02 12.39 17.21
CA PRO A 65 10.53 11.02 17.42
C PRO A 65 9.01 10.91 17.56
N GLU A 66 8.37 11.80 18.32
CA GLU A 66 6.91 11.85 18.42
C GLU A 66 6.26 12.10 17.05
N MET A 67 6.80 13.03 16.25
CA MET A 67 6.33 13.25 14.87
C MET A 67 6.45 11.99 14.01
N ALA A 68 7.58 11.28 14.08
CA ALA A 68 7.81 10.08 13.29
C ALA A 68 6.80 8.97 13.66
N ASN A 69 6.56 8.77 14.95
CA ASN A 69 5.56 7.83 15.45
C ASN A 69 4.14 8.18 14.97
N LEU A 70 3.81 9.47 14.95
CA LEU A 70 2.52 9.93 14.46
C LEU A 70 2.34 9.63 12.97
N VAL A 71 3.31 10.00 12.13
CA VAL A 71 3.27 9.74 10.68
C VAL A 71 3.18 8.23 10.41
N TYR A 72 3.95 7.41 11.13
CA TYR A 72 3.87 5.96 11.03
C TYR A 72 2.47 5.44 11.37
N THR A 73 1.88 5.92 12.47
CA THR A 73 0.54 5.50 12.89
C THR A 73 -0.52 5.90 11.85
N MET A 74 -0.42 7.10 11.28
CA MET A 74 -1.32 7.57 10.21
C MET A 74 -1.19 6.69 8.96
N TYR A 75 0.04 6.40 8.54
CA TYR A 75 0.32 5.53 7.40
C TYR A 75 -0.28 4.13 7.59
N MET A 76 -0.06 3.51 8.74
CA MET A 76 -0.59 2.17 9.04
C MET A 76 -2.12 2.15 9.03
N ARG A 77 -2.78 3.19 9.55
CA ARG A 77 -4.26 3.30 9.51
C ARG A 77 -4.77 3.40 8.08
N MET A 78 -4.13 4.22 7.24
CA MET A 78 -4.49 4.36 5.83
C MET A 78 -4.33 3.04 5.07
N MET A 79 -3.22 2.33 5.27
CA MET A 79 -2.98 1.01 4.66
C MET A 79 -4.04 -0.02 5.06
N GLN A 80 -4.39 -0.09 6.35
CA GLN A 80 -5.43 -0.99 6.83
C GLN A 80 -6.82 -0.66 6.26
N GLN A 81 -7.15 0.63 6.13
CA GLN A 81 -8.43 1.05 5.52
C GLN A 81 -8.51 0.66 4.05
N GLN A 82 -7.44 0.84 3.27
CA GLN A 82 -7.40 0.42 1.88
C GLN A 82 -7.59 -1.09 1.73
N GLN A 83 -6.94 -1.89 2.58
CA GLN A 83 -7.13 -3.35 2.59
C GLN A 83 -8.57 -3.75 2.90
N ARG A 84 -9.20 -3.14 3.92
CA ARG A 84 -10.60 -3.43 4.26
C ARG A 84 -11.55 -3.04 3.13
N GLN A 85 -11.34 -1.89 2.49
CA GLN A 85 -12.15 -1.46 1.35
C GLN A 85 -12.01 -2.41 0.15
N GLN A 86 -10.79 -2.90 -0.14
CA GLN A 86 -10.58 -3.92 -1.16
C GLN A 86 -11.33 -5.21 -0.81
N GLN A 87 -11.23 -5.69 0.42
CA GLN A 87 -11.91 -6.89 0.87
C GLN A 87 -13.44 -6.74 0.81
N GLN A 88 -13.98 -5.58 1.17
CA GLN A 88 -15.42 -5.29 1.09
C GLN A 88 -15.92 -5.16 -0.36
N ARG A 89 -15.15 -4.53 -1.25
CA ARG A 89 -15.50 -4.45 -2.68
C ARG A 89 -15.62 -5.82 -3.34
N MET A 90 -14.88 -6.81 -2.85
CA MET A 90 -14.87 -8.18 -3.39
C MET A 90 -15.88 -9.12 -2.69
N ALA A 91 -16.40 -8.74 -1.52
CA ALA A 91 -17.44 -9.49 -0.78
C ALA A 91 -18.87 -9.26 -1.31
N GLY A 92 -19.04 -8.61 -2.46
CA GLY A 92 -20.33 -8.51 -3.13
C GLY A 92 -20.84 -9.89 -3.55
N CYS A 93 -22.13 -10.16 -3.35
CA CYS A 93 -22.81 -11.43 -3.62
C CYS A 93 -22.58 -12.01 -5.04
N GLY A 94 -22.27 -11.16 -6.03
CA GLY A 94 -21.90 -11.57 -7.39
C GLY A 94 -20.59 -12.38 -7.48
N SER A 95 -19.68 -12.22 -6.52
CA SER A 95 -18.38 -12.92 -6.51
C SER A 95 -18.52 -14.42 -6.19
N CYS A 96 -19.50 -14.79 -5.36
CA CYS A 96 -19.74 -16.19 -4.98
C CYS A 96 -20.28 -17.01 -6.16
N ILE A 97 -21.22 -16.46 -6.92
CA ILE A 97 -21.80 -17.13 -8.10
C ILE A 97 -20.75 -17.26 -9.21
N TRP A 98 -19.98 -16.19 -9.42
CA TRP A 98 -18.89 -16.19 -10.40
C TRP A 98 -17.76 -17.17 -10.01
N ALA A 99 -17.46 -17.29 -8.72
CA ALA A 99 -16.50 -18.27 -8.20
C ALA A 99 -16.97 -19.72 -8.36
N VAL A 100 -18.26 -20.00 -8.11
CA VAL A 100 -18.84 -21.33 -8.32
C VAL A 100 -18.80 -21.71 -9.81
N MET A 101 -19.16 -20.79 -10.70
CA MET A 101 -19.07 -21.04 -12.15
C MET A 101 -17.63 -21.33 -12.60
N TRP A 102 -16.66 -20.55 -12.15
CA TRP A 102 -15.24 -20.79 -12.45
C TRP A 102 -14.70 -22.09 -11.84
N LEU A 103 -15.16 -22.47 -10.65
CA LEU A 103 -14.80 -23.74 -10.00
C LEU A 103 -15.30 -24.94 -10.81
N VAL A 104 -16.54 -24.86 -11.33
CA VAL A 104 -17.09 -25.91 -12.21
C VAL A 104 -16.30 -25.99 -13.52
N ILE A 105 -15.95 -24.86 -14.14
CA ILE A 105 -15.12 -24.84 -15.35
C ILE A 105 -13.73 -25.45 -15.08
N LEU A 106 -13.09 -25.14 -13.94
CA LEU A 106 -11.81 -25.72 -13.56
C LEU A 106 -11.89 -27.22 -13.26
N LEU A 107 -13.00 -27.69 -12.67
CA LEU A 107 -13.21 -29.11 -12.40
C LEU A 107 -13.45 -29.89 -13.71
N CYS A 108 -14.25 -29.34 -14.62
CA CYS A 108 -14.62 -30.03 -15.86
C CYS A 108 -13.55 -29.95 -16.95
N PHE A 109 -12.83 -28.84 -17.05
CA PHE A 109 -11.84 -28.61 -18.11
C PHE A 109 -10.40 -28.58 -17.57
N GLY A 110 -10.18 -27.93 -16.43
CA GLY A 110 -8.84 -27.80 -15.85
C GLY A 110 -8.27 -29.12 -15.33
N TRP A 111 -9.08 -29.95 -14.65
CA TRP A 111 -8.66 -31.24 -14.11
C TRP A 111 -8.25 -32.27 -15.19
N PRO A 112 -9.01 -32.49 -16.28
CA PRO A 112 -8.55 -33.41 -17.33
C PRO A 112 -7.34 -32.87 -18.09
N ILE A 113 -7.27 -31.55 -18.32
CA ILE A 113 -6.10 -30.93 -18.97
C ILE A 113 -4.85 -31.08 -18.08
N SER A 114 -4.94 -30.90 -16.76
CA SER A 114 -3.79 -31.03 -15.86
C SER A 114 -3.29 -32.48 -15.75
N ILE A 115 -4.20 -33.45 -15.72
CA ILE A 115 -3.85 -34.88 -15.75
C ILE A 115 -3.17 -35.24 -17.07
N ALA A 116 -3.70 -34.76 -18.20
CA ALA A 116 -3.10 -35.02 -19.51
C ALA A 116 -1.69 -34.43 -19.63
N LEU A 117 -1.49 -33.17 -19.23
CA LEU A 117 -0.18 -32.50 -19.28
C LEU A 117 0.81 -33.11 -18.27
N GLY A 118 0.35 -33.48 -17.07
CA GLY A 118 1.19 -34.15 -16.06
C GLY A 118 1.61 -35.56 -16.47
N GLY A 119 0.70 -36.32 -17.09
CA GLY A 119 1.01 -37.63 -17.66
C GLY A 119 2.00 -37.53 -18.82
N LEU A 120 1.81 -36.55 -19.72
CA LEU A 120 2.72 -36.27 -20.82
C LEU A 120 4.11 -35.85 -20.31
N TYR A 121 4.18 -35.01 -19.26
CA TYR A 121 5.43 -34.64 -18.60
C TYR A 121 6.18 -35.86 -18.06
N GLY A 122 5.49 -36.75 -17.35
CA GLY A 122 6.11 -37.98 -16.81
C GLY A 122 6.68 -38.89 -17.89
N LEU A 123 6.01 -38.98 -19.05
CA LEU A 123 6.47 -39.77 -20.20
C LEU A 123 7.69 -39.16 -20.90
N ILE A 124 7.75 -37.83 -20.98
CA ILE A 124 8.81 -37.10 -21.68
C ILE A 124 10.05 -36.87 -20.79
N SER A 125 9.91 -36.99 -19.47
CA SER A 125 11.00 -36.81 -18.48
C SER A 125 12.28 -37.64 -18.75
N PRO A 126 12.23 -38.93 -19.14
CA PRO A 126 13.43 -39.67 -19.53
C PRO A 126 13.99 -39.25 -20.91
N LEU A 127 13.17 -38.65 -21.79
CA LEU A 127 13.62 -38.13 -23.09
C LEU A 127 14.25 -36.74 -22.96
N THR A 128 13.82 -35.89 -22.02
CA THR A 128 14.39 -34.56 -21.83
C THR A 128 15.85 -34.63 -21.38
N THR A 129 16.20 -35.60 -20.52
CA THR A 129 17.60 -35.85 -20.11
C THR A 129 18.50 -36.29 -21.26
N CYS A 130 17.93 -36.85 -22.33
CA CYS A 130 18.67 -37.35 -23.48
C CYS A 130 18.74 -36.35 -24.65
N VAL A 131 17.79 -35.40 -24.74
CA VAL A 131 17.59 -34.51 -25.91
C VAL A 131 17.68 -33.01 -25.57
N GLY A 132 17.64 -32.62 -24.29
CA GLY A 132 17.85 -31.23 -23.86
C GLY A 132 16.67 -30.29 -24.13
N LEU A 133 15.43 -30.77 -23.94
CA LEU A 133 14.20 -30.05 -24.27
C LEU A 133 13.54 -29.39 -23.04
N ASP A 134 14.33 -28.65 -22.26
CA ASP A 134 13.94 -28.11 -20.95
C ASP A 134 12.75 -27.13 -21.01
N ARG A 135 12.64 -26.34 -22.08
CA ARG A 135 11.54 -25.36 -22.23
C ARG A 135 10.14 -25.99 -22.31
N LEU A 136 10.02 -27.17 -22.92
CA LEU A 136 8.74 -27.88 -22.99
C LEU A 136 8.38 -28.52 -21.65
N SER A 137 9.40 -29.02 -20.93
CA SER A 137 9.26 -29.53 -19.57
C SER A 137 8.77 -28.44 -18.60
N ASP A 138 9.33 -27.24 -18.67
CA ASP A 138 8.94 -26.10 -17.82
C ASP A 138 7.50 -25.63 -18.11
N LEU A 139 7.12 -25.54 -19.38
CA LEU A 139 5.75 -25.16 -19.78
C LEU A 139 4.70 -26.19 -19.32
N LEU A 140 5.04 -27.49 -19.36
CA LEU A 140 4.16 -28.55 -18.87
C LEU A 140 4.02 -28.52 -17.35
N LEU A 141 5.13 -28.28 -16.62
CA LEU A 141 5.12 -28.15 -15.16
C LEU A 141 4.34 -26.90 -14.69
N GLU A 142 4.45 -25.81 -15.44
CA GLU A 142 3.68 -24.60 -15.20
C GLU A 142 2.19 -24.83 -15.46
N GLY A 143 1.85 -25.53 -16.55
CA GLY A 143 0.49 -25.98 -16.88
C GLY A 143 -0.13 -26.86 -15.78
N ALA A 144 0.63 -27.79 -15.22
CA ALA A 144 0.20 -28.66 -14.13
C ALA A 144 -0.12 -27.88 -12.84
N ASN A 145 0.57 -26.76 -12.59
CA ASN A 145 0.41 -25.94 -11.40
C ASN A 145 -0.66 -24.83 -11.53
N VAL A 146 -1.33 -24.70 -12.68
CA VAL A 146 -2.38 -23.69 -12.91
C VAL A 146 -3.48 -23.76 -11.86
N GLY A 147 -3.94 -24.95 -11.50
CA GLY A 147 -4.97 -25.12 -10.46
C GLY A 147 -4.56 -24.54 -9.10
N ARG A 148 -3.29 -24.71 -8.71
CA ARG A 148 -2.74 -24.17 -7.46
C ARG A 148 -2.56 -22.66 -7.50
N LYS A 149 -2.08 -22.12 -8.62
CA LYS A 149 -1.99 -20.67 -8.84
C LYS A 149 -3.37 -20.01 -8.78
N CYS A 150 -4.37 -20.58 -9.44
CA CYS A 150 -5.75 -20.10 -9.39
C CYS A 150 -6.33 -20.15 -7.96
N ALA A 151 -6.12 -21.25 -7.22
CA ALA A 151 -6.56 -21.36 -5.83
C ALA A 151 -5.85 -20.36 -4.90
N GLN A 152 -4.56 -20.10 -5.12
CA GLN A 152 -3.81 -19.08 -4.38
C GLN A 152 -4.27 -17.66 -4.71
N ASN A 153 -4.56 -17.37 -5.98
CA ASN A 153 -5.09 -16.08 -6.42
C ASN A 153 -6.49 -15.84 -5.87
N MET A 154 -7.32 -16.89 -5.78
CA MET A 154 -8.62 -16.84 -5.12
C MET A 154 -8.50 -16.63 -3.60
N ARG A 155 -7.56 -17.30 -2.93
CA ARG A 155 -7.31 -17.15 -1.48
C ARG A 155 -6.74 -15.79 -1.09
N HIS A 156 -5.96 -15.15 -1.97
CA HIS A 156 -5.38 -13.82 -1.74
C HIS A 156 -6.16 -12.70 -2.42
N CYS A 157 -7.31 -13.02 -3.02
CA CYS A 157 -8.18 -12.09 -3.75
C CYS A 157 -7.41 -11.21 -4.76
N LYS A 158 -6.43 -11.80 -5.46
CA LYS A 158 -5.68 -11.11 -6.52
C LYS A 158 -6.38 -11.39 -7.86
N PRO A 159 -6.64 -10.36 -8.68
CA PRO A 159 -7.09 -10.59 -10.05
C PRO A 159 -6.03 -11.43 -10.78
N LEU A 160 -6.47 -12.40 -11.59
CA LEU A 160 -5.58 -13.09 -12.53
C LEU A 160 -5.16 -12.07 -13.59
N CYS A 161 -4.02 -11.43 -13.37
CA CYS A 161 -3.24 -10.77 -14.39
C CYS A 161 -1.99 -11.60 -14.65
#